data_AF-A0A1Y2SH87-F1
#
_entry.id   AF-A0A1Y2SH87-F1
#
_cell.length_a   1.000
_cell.length_b   1.000
_cell.length_c   1.000
_cell.angle_alpha   90.00
_cell.angle_beta   90.00
_cell.angle_gamma   90.00
#
_symmetry.space_group_name_H-M   'P 1'
#
loop_
_entity.id
_entity.type
_entity.pdbx_description
1 polymer ?
#
loop_
_entity_poly.entity_id
_entity_poly.type
_entity_poly.pdbx_seq_one_letter_code
_entity_poly.pdbx_strand_id
1 'polypeptide(L)'
;MKSIIKTPKSLESYVQFVYSSLLNLKDQGVIVSSNTIIKGRSNAKHEIDVYYQFENSGVIHKVAFECKFKGRKVEKSEVIDFHGKLQDIGNIQGIFVSKEGYQSGAIEYASHYNIKLLTIDDLPSLNVIVANRLKSVALPDESYVGEPFWALMGYSDGKLQGDYWSIREGFKNTIIPLFISKNDAMSFLQSIRDKEKFVVRGLPQHSLNFFLKSTIIAKGCVKISVMLFGMDNEGKWPGTILTPEEVGARFLNSGY
;
A
#
# COMPACT_ATOMS: atom_id res chain seq x y z
N MET A 1 1.91 -3.51 -10.13
CA MET A 1 0.80 -3.34 -9.17
C MET A 1 -0.59 -3.52 -9.78
N LYS A 2 -0.91 -3.02 -10.99
CA LYS A 2 -2.15 -3.42 -11.72
C LYS A 2 -2.33 -4.94 -11.80
N SER A 3 -1.22 -5.67 -11.91
CA SER A 3 -1.16 -7.13 -11.90
C SER A 3 -1.65 -7.80 -10.61
N ILE A 4 -1.85 -7.06 -9.51
CA ILE A 4 -2.29 -7.59 -8.20
C ILE A 4 -3.82 -7.48 -8.06
N ILE A 5 -4.44 -6.48 -8.70
CA ILE A 5 -5.89 -6.28 -8.68
C ILE A 5 -6.54 -7.16 -9.75
N LYS A 6 -6.80 -8.42 -9.39
CA LYS A 6 -7.37 -9.43 -10.31
C LYS A 6 -8.82 -9.81 -10.01
N THR A 7 -9.35 -9.39 -8.86
CA THR A 7 -10.68 -9.75 -8.37
C THR A 7 -11.39 -8.53 -7.77
N PRO A 8 -12.74 -8.55 -7.66
CA PRO A 8 -13.48 -7.51 -6.94
C PRO A 8 -12.93 -7.25 -5.54
N LYS A 9 -12.71 -8.33 -4.77
CA LYS A 9 -12.17 -8.21 -3.41
C LYS A 9 -10.78 -7.57 -3.38
N SER A 10 -9.90 -7.89 -4.34
CA SER A 10 -8.57 -7.27 -4.40
C SER A 10 -8.61 -5.77 -4.70
N LEU A 11 -9.65 -5.28 -5.40
CA LEU A 11 -9.83 -3.84 -5.63
C LEU A 11 -10.24 -3.15 -4.32
N GLU A 12 -11.22 -3.71 -3.62
CA GLU A 12 -11.67 -3.19 -2.31
C GLU A 12 -10.51 -3.16 -1.30
N SER A 13 -9.76 -4.26 -1.18
CA SER A 13 -8.61 -4.33 -0.29
C SER A 13 -7.52 -3.32 -0.65
N TYR A 14 -7.29 -3.07 -1.94
CA TYR A 14 -6.32 -2.08 -2.38
C TYR A 14 -6.78 -0.65 -2.04
N VAL A 15 -8.06 -0.32 -2.28
CA VAL A 15 -8.64 0.97 -1.89
C VAL A 15 -8.55 1.18 -0.38
N GLN A 16 -8.93 0.17 0.42
CA GLN A 16 -8.84 0.22 1.87
C GLN A 16 -7.40 0.45 2.35
N PHE A 17 -6.43 -0.26 1.77
CA PHE A 17 -5.01 -0.07 2.08
C PHE A 17 -4.51 1.35 1.77
N VAL A 18 -4.83 1.87 0.58
CA VAL A 18 -4.39 3.20 0.12
C VAL A 18 -4.92 4.28 1.07
N TYR A 19 -6.21 4.27 1.36
CA TYR A 19 -6.81 5.30 2.21
C TYR A 19 -6.44 5.14 3.69
N SER A 20 -6.27 3.91 4.18
CA SER A 20 -5.71 3.68 5.53
C SER A 20 -4.34 4.33 5.68
N SER A 21 -3.49 4.17 4.66
CA SER A 21 -2.13 4.69 4.66
C SER A 21 -2.10 6.22 4.57
N LEU A 22 -2.96 6.81 3.73
CA LEU A 22 -3.03 8.26 3.53
C LEU A 22 -3.63 9.01 4.72
N LEU A 23 -4.64 8.44 5.38
CA LEU A 23 -5.28 9.06 6.54
C LEU A 23 -4.41 8.95 7.80
N ASN A 24 -3.65 7.87 7.91
CA ASN A 24 -2.75 7.63 9.04
C ASN A 24 -1.29 7.98 8.73
N LEU A 25 -1.04 8.94 7.81
CA LEU A 25 0.33 9.42 7.56
C LEU A 25 0.97 10.03 8.82
N LYS A 26 0.15 10.59 9.72
CA LYS A 26 0.53 11.15 11.03
C LYS A 26 -0.02 10.34 12.21
N ASP A 27 -0.36 9.07 11.99
CA ASP A 27 -0.86 8.15 13.03
C ASP A 27 -2.10 8.68 13.81
N GLN A 28 -3.01 9.34 13.11
CA GLN A 28 -4.24 9.93 13.69
C GLN A 28 -5.32 8.89 14.06
N GLY A 29 -5.05 7.60 13.88
CA GLY A 29 -5.91 6.50 14.33
C GLY A 29 -7.22 6.35 13.55
N VAL A 30 -7.31 6.88 12.32
CA VAL A 30 -8.52 6.76 11.49
C VAL A 30 -8.68 5.32 11.03
N ILE A 31 -9.79 4.69 11.44
CA ILE A 31 -10.12 3.32 11.05
C ILE A 31 -10.82 3.34 9.68
N VAL A 32 -10.26 2.56 8.74
CA VAL A 32 -10.86 2.33 7.42
C VAL A 32 -11.32 0.88 7.35
N SER A 33 -12.63 0.70 7.27
CA SER A 33 -13.33 -0.58 7.31
C SER A 33 -13.74 -1.04 5.91
N SER A 34 -13.82 -2.34 5.70
CA SER A 34 -14.40 -2.95 4.49
C SER A 34 -15.77 -3.57 4.77
N ASN A 35 -16.63 -3.70 3.76
CA ASN A 35 -17.97 -4.31 3.84
C ASN A 35 -18.79 -3.79 5.02
N THR A 36 -18.80 -2.47 5.18
CA THR A 36 -19.49 -1.83 6.29
C THR A 36 -20.97 -1.75 6.01
N ILE A 37 -21.80 -2.21 6.94
CA ILE A 37 -23.24 -2.06 6.87
C ILE A 37 -23.64 -0.78 7.60
N ILE A 38 -24.26 0.15 6.88
CA ILE A 38 -24.76 1.41 7.43
C ILE A 38 -26.28 1.45 7.29
N LYS A 39 -26.97 1.76 8.38
CA LYS A 39 -28.43 1.93 8.36
C LYS A 39 -28.78 3.34 7.89
N GLY A 40 -29.58 3.44 6.83
CA GLY A 40 -30.08 4.70 6.30
C GLY A 40 -31.32 5.22 7.03
N ARG A 41 -31.75 6.44 6.68
CA ARG A 41 -32.94 7.11 7.22
C ARG A 41 -34.23 6.34 6.95
N SER A 42 -34.30 5.63 5.83
CA SER A 42 -35.41 4.73 5.47
C SER A 42 -35.49 3.45 6.31
N ASN A 43 -34.52 3.20 7.20
CA ASN A 43 -34.22 1.93 7.87
C ASN A 43 -33.61 0.83 6.98
N ALA A 44 -33.39 1.08 5.69
CA ALA A 44 -32.65 0.16 4.84
C ALA A 44 -31.20 -0.01 5.33
N LYS A 45 -30.66 -1.21 5.16
CA LYS A 45 -29.25 -1.53 5.41
C LYS A 45 -28.49 -1.39 4.09
N HIS A 46 -27.50 -0.52 4.06
CA HIS A 46 -26.66 -0.29 2.90
C HIS A 46 -25.29 -0.90 3.15
N GLU A 47 -24.87 -1.82 2.27
CA GLU A 47 -23.50 -2.29 2.24
C GLU A 47 -22.63 -1.29 1.47
N ILE A 48 -21.52 -0.92 2.11
CA ILE A 48 -20.50 -0.02 1.61
C ILE A 48 -19.16 -0.77 1.57
N ASP A 49 -18.53 -0.81 0.39
CA ASP A 49 -17.34 -1.63 0.15
C ASP A 49 -16.16 -1.20 1.01
N VAL A 50 -15.91 0.12 1.09
CA VAL A 50 -14.92 0.71 2.00
C VAL A 50 -15.51 1.95 2.65
N TYR A 51 -15.33 2.11 3.95
CA TYR A 51 -15.86 3.23 4.72
C TYR A 51 -14.82 3.73 5.72
N TYR A 52 -14.76 5.04 5.90
CA TYR A 52 -14.11 5.62 7.08
C TYR A 52 -14.85 6.84 7.55
N GLN A 53 -14.61 7.19 8.81
CA GLN A 53 -15.03 8.45 9.38
C GLN A 53 -13.95 9.00 10.29
N PHE A 54 -13.91 10.32 10.42
CA PHE A 54 -13.06 11.00 11.36
C PHE A 54 -13.76 12.26 11.85
N GLU A 55 -13.34 12.75 13.01
CA GLU A 55 -13.81 14.02 13.55
C GLU A 55 -12.74 15.09 13.31
N ASN A 56 -13.16 16.26 12.85
CA ASN A 56 -12.31 17.43 12.79
C ASN A 56 -13.09 18.63 13.33
N SER A 57 -12.57 19.29 14.37
CA SER A 57 -13.18 20.47 14.98
C SER A 57 -14.65 20.28 15.39
N GLY A 58 -15.00 19.13 15.98
CA GLY A 58 -16.36 18.81 16.39
C GLY A 58 -17.29 18.33 15.28
N VAL A 59 -16.81 18.24 14.03
CA VAL A 59 -17.59 17.82 12.87
C VAL A 59 -17.18 16.41 12.44
N ILE A 60 -18.15 15.50 12.38
CA ILE A 60 -17.94 14.14 11.88
C ILE A 60 -17.99 14.16 10.35
N HIS A 61 -16.88 13.80 9.73
CA HIS A 61 -16.76 13.59 8.31
C HIS A 61 -16.84 12.09 8.01
N LYS A 62 -17.72 11.71 7.07
CA LYS A 62 -17.92 10.32 6.65
C LYS A 62 -17.62 10.18 5.17
N VAL A 63 -16.92 9.12 4.79
CA VAL A 63 -16.61 8.84 3.40
C VAL A 63 -16.90 7.37 3.09
N ALA A 64 -17.70 7.15 2.04
CA ALA A 64 -18.04 5.84 1.52
C ALA A 64 -17.42 5.64 0.14
N PHE A 65 -16.98 4.41 -0.11
CA PHE A 65 -16.49 3.95 -1.40
C PHE A 65 -17.37 2.83 -1.94
N GLU A 66 -17.64 2.89 -3.24
CA GLU A 66 -18.16 1.78 -4.03
C GLU A 66 -17.10 1.37 -5.06
N CYS A 67 -16.79 0.09 -5.15
CA CYS A 67 -15.73 -0.47 -6.00
C CYS A 67 -16.34 -1.36 -7.07
N LYS A 68 -16.08 -1.06 -8.35
CA LYS A 68 -16.58 -1.87 -9.47
C LYS A 68 -15.47 -2.48 -10.29
N PHE A 69 -15.35 -3.80 -10.15
CA PHE A 69 -14.41 -4.64 -10.91
C PHE A 69 -15.15 -5.41 -12.00
N LYS A 70 -15.50 -4.73 -13.09
CA LYS A 70 -16.12 -5.33 -14.29
C LYS A 70 -15.20 -5.12 -15.49
N GLY A 71 -15.34 -5.95 -16.53
CA GLY A 71 -14.62 -5.79 -17.80
C GLY A 71 -15.22 -4.75 -18.75
N ARG A 72 -16.14 -3.91 -18.26
CA ARG A 72 -16.80 -2.85 -19.02
C ARG A 72 -16.86 -1.57 -18.19
N LYS A 73 -16.99 -0.44 -18.87
CA LYS A 73 -17.22 0.87 -18.25
C LYS A 73 -18.48 0.83 -17.38
N VAL A 74 -18.41 1.54 -16.25
CA VAL A 74 -19.53 1.72 -15.32
C VAL A 74 -20.62 2.56 -15.98
N GLU A 75 -21.86 2.08 -15.85
CA GLU A 75 -23.06 2.70 -16.37
C GLU A 75 -23.61 3.77 -15.42
N LYS A 76 -24.42 4.69 -15.95
CA LYS A 76 -25.07 5.74 -15.15
C LYS A 76 -25.94 5.18 -14.03
N SER A 77 -26.67 4.08 -14.29
CA SER A 77 -27.53 3.41 -13.30
C SER A 77 -26.75 2.96 -12.07
N GLU A 78 -25.53 2.43 -12.25
CA GLU A 78 -24.70 1.96 -11.13
C GLU A 78 -24.28 3.12 -10.22
N VAL A 79 -24.03 4.31 -10.79
CA VAL A 79 -23.72 5.53 -10.02
C VAL A 79 -24.98 6.08 -9.34
N ILE A 80 -26.15 6.00 -9.99
CA ILE A 80 -27.44 6.37 -9.40
C ILE A 80 -27.74 5.49 -8.18
N ASP A 81 -27.51 4.18 -8.27
CA ASP A 81 -27.74 3.25 -7.16
C ASP A 81 -26.87 3.61 -5.97
N PHE A 82 -25.58 3.87 -6.19
CA PHE A 82 -24.68 4.33 -5.13
C PHE A 82 -25.12 5.68 -4.55
N HIS A 83 -25.51 6.63 -5.39
CA HIS A 83 -26.04 7.92 -4.96
C HIS A 83 -27.29 7.74 -4.05
N GLY A 84 -28.18 6.81 -4.39
CA GLY A 84 -29.34 6.46 -3.57
C GLY A 84 -28.94 6.01 -2.15
N LYS A 85 -27.91 5.16 -2.03
CA LYS A 85 -27.35 4.77 -0.72
C LYS A 85 -26.87 5.99 0.06
N LEU A 86 -26.08 6.87 -0.57
CA LEU A 86 -25.53 8.07 0.06
C LEU A 86 -26.62 9.03 0.54
N GLN A 87 -27.65 9.25 -0.28
CA GLN A 87 -28.79 10.08 0.07
C GLN A 87 -29.54 9.52 1.28
N ASP A 88 -29.78 8.20 1.31
CA ASP A 88 -30.48 7.60 2.45
C ASP A 88 -29.64 7.63 3.73
N ILE A 89 -28.32 7.42 3.65
CA ILE A 89 -27.40 7.51 4.80
C ILE A 89 -27.28 8.94 5.33
N GLY A 90 -27.10 9.93 4.44
CA GLY A 90 -26.95 11.34 4.79
C GLY A 90 -25.59 11.70 5.43
N ASN A 91 -25.19 12.97 5.29
CA ASN A 91 -23.91 13.51 5.77
C ASN A 91 -22.70 12.61 5.45
N ILE A 92 -22.60 12.17 4.20
CA ILE A 92 -21.57 11.24 3.74
C ILE A 92 -21.10 11.62 2.33
N GLN A 93 -19.78 11.63 2.14
CA GLN A 93 -19.16 11.85 0.84
C GLN A 93 -19.01 10.52 0.10
N GLY A 94 -19.39 10.51 -1.17
CA GLY A 94 -19.24 9.35 -2.04
C GLY A 94 -17.99 9.40 -2.91
N ILE A 95 -17.29 8.27 -2.98
CA ILE A 95 -16.22 8.01 -3.96
C ILE A 95 -16.54 6.71 -4.69
N PHE A 96 -16.57 6.73 -6.01
CA PHE A 96 -16.77 5.55 -6.82
C PHE A 96 -15.44 5.16 -7.47
N VAL A 97 -15.04 3.90 -7.37
CA VAL A 97 -13.79 3.39 -7.94
C VAL A 97 -14.10 2.34 -9.01
N SER A 98 -13.60 2.52 -10.24
CA SER A 98 -13.83 1.62 -11.37
C SER A 98 -12.54 1.03 -11.92
N LYS A 99 -12.58 -0.26 -12.28
CA LYS A 99 -11.49 -0.91 -13.02
C LYS A 99 -11.32 -0.36 -14.45
N GLU A 100 -12.41 -0.18 -15.18
CA GLU A 100 -12.41 0.12 -16.63
C GLU A 100 -12.91 1.54 -16.94
N GLY A 101 -13.11 2.37 -15.91
CA GLY A 101 -13.65 3.73 -16.04
C GLY A 101 -15.17 3.78 -16.18
N TYR A 102 -15.67 4.84 -16.84
CA TYR A 102 -17.07 5.27 -16.80
C TYR A 102 -17.59 5.66 -18.19
N GLN A 103 -18.89 5.47 -18.41
CA GLN A 103 -19.61 6.06 -19.54
C GLN A 103 -19.83 7.56 -19.33
N SER A 104 -20.02 8.34 -20.40
CA SER A 104 -20.23 9.79 -20.34
C SER A 104 -21.38 10.19 -19.41
N GLY A 105 -22.53 9.52 -19.53
CA GLY A 105 -23.68 9.78 -18.66
C GLY A 105 -23.45 9.48 -17.18
N ALA A 106 -22.51 8.57 -16.86
CA ALA A 106 -22.11 8.31 -15.47
C ALA A 106 -21.21 9.43 -14.93
N ILE A 107 -20.30 9.95 -15.77
CA ILE A 107 -19.40 11.07 -15.44
C ILE A 107 -20.22 12.35 -15.19
N GLU A 108 -21.12 12.68 -16.11
CA GLU A 108 -22.00 13.86 -15.99
C GLU A 108 -22.86 13.79 -14.73
N TYR A 109 -23.46 12.64 -14.45
CA TYR A 109 -24.27 12.43 -13.26
C TYR A 109 -23.45 12.56 -11.97
N ALA A 110 -22.31 11.88 -11.90
CA ALA A 110 -21.43 11.94 -10.73
C ALA A 110 -20.95 13.36 -10.44
N SER A 111 -20.56 14.10 -11.48
CA SER A 111 -20.15 15.51 -11.36
C SER A 111 -21.27 16.39 -10.81
N HIS A 112 -22.51 16.19 -11.26
CA HIS A 112 -23.66 16.98 -10.79
C HIS A 112 -23.96 16.74 -9.30
N TYR A 113 -23.81 15.50 -8.82
CA TYR A 113 -24.10 15.11 -7.43
C TYR A 113 -22.86 15.03 -6.54
N ASN A 114 -21.73 15.60 -6.97
CA ASN A 114 -20.47 15.63 -6.22
C ASN A 114 -19.97 14.24 -5.78
N ILE A 115 -20.18 13.21 -6.60
CA ILE A 115 -19.60 11.88 -6.39
C ILE A 115 -18.25 11.85 -7.09
N LYS A 116 -17.18 11.65 -6.32
CA LYS A 116 -15.83 11.60 -6.89
C LYS A 116 -15.64 10.28 -7.63
N LEU A 117 -15.22 10.35 -8.89
CA LEU A 117 -14.89 9.17 -9.69
C LEU A 117 -13.39 8.94 -9.70
N LEU A 118 -12.98 7.69 -9.51
CA LEU A 118 -11.59 7.25 -9.57
C LEU A 118 -11.49 5.98 -10.40
N THR A 119 -10.40 5.86 -11.13
CA THR A 119 -9.94 4.61 -11.72
C THR A 119 -8.79 4.04 -10.90
N ILE A 120 -8.35 2.82 -11.21
CA ILE A 120 -7.15 2.23 -10.60
C ILE A 120 -5.92 3.13 -10.79
N ASP A 121 -5.87 3.88 -11.90
CA ASP A 121 -4.76 4.78 -12.21
C ASP A 121 -4.75 6.05 -11.36
N ASP A 122 -5.91 6.45 -10.83
CA ASP A 122 -6.03 7.63 -9.97
C ASP A 122 -5.69 7.32 -8.50
N LEU A 123 -5.64 6.04 -8.13
CA LEU A 123 -5.24 5.63 -6.78
C LEU A 123 -3.72 5.80 -6.64
N PRO A 124 -3.25 6.55 -5.62
CA PRO A 124 -1.84 6.74 -5.38
C PRO A 124 -1.08 5.41 -5.38
N SER A 125 -0.01 5.35 -6.16
CA SER A 125 0.89 4.21 -6.07
C SER A 125 1.58 4.22 -4.71
N LEU A 126 2.01 3.04 -4.27
CA LEU A 126 2.73 2.85 -3.01
C LEU A 126 3.86 3.88 -2.83
N ASN A 127 4.64 4.14 -3.89
CA ASN A 127 5.78 5.06 -3.83
C ASN A 127 5.37 6.50 -3.48
N VAL A 128 4.20 6.95 -3.97
CA VAL A 128 3.66 8.28 -3.66
C VAL A 128 3.18 8.34 -2.22
N ILE A 129 2.50 7.28 -1.74
CA ILE A 129 2.03 7.17 -0.36
C ILE A 129 3.22 7.21 0.61
N VAL A 130 4.28 6.44 0.32
CA VAL A 130 5.52 6.41 1.11
C VAL A 130 6.21 7.77 1.10
N ALA A 131 6.36 8.41 -0.07
CA ALA A 131 6.98 9.73 -0.18
C ALA A 131 6.22 10.81 0.63
N ASN A 132 4.88 10.78 0.63
CA ASN A 132 4.07 11.70 1.42
C ASN A 132 4.18 11.43 2.92
N ARG A 133 4.31 10.17 3.35
CA ARG A 133 4.53 9.81 4.75
C ARG A 133 5.88 10.30 5.26
N LEU A 134 6.94 10.09 4.49
CA LEU A 134 8.28 10.58 4.84
C LEU A 134 8.31 12.11 4.99
N LYS A 135 7.54 12.84 4.17
CA LYS A 135 7.39 14.30 4.28
C LYS A 135 6.61 14.74 5.52
N SER A 136 5.60 13.98 5.97
CA SER A 136 4.78 14.35 7.13
C SER A 136 5.39 13.95 8.49
N VAL A 137 6.46 13.15 8.48
CA VAL A 137 7.11 12.55 9.67
C VAL A 137 8.52 13.14 9.93
N ALA A 138 9.01 14.10 9.12
CA ALA A 138 10.24 14.82 9.46
C ALA A 138 9.97 15.74 10.67
N LEU A 139 10.53 15.56 11.88
CA LEU A 139 11.85 15.08 12.32
C LEU A 139 11.73 14.15 13.57
N PRO A 140 12.66 13.21 13.77
CA PRO A 140 12.72 12.34 14.95
C PRO A 140 13.30 13.04 16.20
N ASP A 141 12.82 12.63 17.39
CA ASP A 141 13.41 12.99 18.70
C ASP A 141 14.01 11.78 19.42
N GLU A 142 14.52 11.99 20.64
CA GLU A 142 15.31 11.03 21.43
C GLU A 142 14.59 9.71 21.77
N SER A 143 13.31 9.56 21.44
CA SER A 143 12.54 8.32 21.59
C SER A 143 12.61 7.38 20.36
N TYR A 144 13.25 7.76 19.26
CA TYR A 144 13.27 6.97 18.02
C TYR A 144 14.27 5.79 18.06
N VAL A 145 13.75 4.57 17.96
CA VAL A 145 14.55 3.34 17.74
C VAL A 145 14.95 3.24 16.26
N GLY A 146 16.25 3.10 16.01
CA GLY A 146 16.92 3.28 14.72
C GLY A 146 16.38 2.45 13.54
N GLU A 147 16.47 3.04 12.35
CA GLU A 147 16.18 2.41 11.06
C GLU A 147 17.25 1.35 10.75
N PRO A 148 16.93 0.04 10.66
CA PRO A 148 18.02 -0.94 10.67
C PRO A 148 18.49 -1.38 9.29
N PHE A 149 17.74 -1.18 8.20
CA PHE A 149 18.06 -1.83 6.92
C PHE A 149 18.12 -0.91 5.70
N TRP A 150 18.96 -1.31 4.75
CA TRP A 150 19.09 -0.82 3.39
C TRP A 150 18.74 -1.96 2.43
N ALA A 151 18.10 -1.64 1.31
CA ALA A 151 17.76 -2.61 0.28
C ALA A 151 18.03 -2.07 -1.12
N LEU A 152 18.26 -2.98 -2.06
CA LEU A 152 18.35 -2.68 -3.48
C LEU A 152 16.95 -2.77 -4.08
N MET A 153 16.43 -1.65 -4.56
CA MET A 153 15.08 -1.56 -5.12
C MET A 153 15.13 -1.26 -6.62
N GLY A 154 14.21 -1.85 -7.38
CA GLY A 154 14.12 -1.63 -8.82
C GLY A 154 13.85 -0.17 -9.17
N TYR A 155 14.54 0.32 -10.19
CA TYR A 155 14.57 1.72 -10.61
C TYR A 155 14.62 1.84 -12.13
N SER A 156 13.73 2.67 -12.68
CA SER A 156 13.70 3.02 -14.11
C SER A 156 13.03 4.39 -14.27
N ASP A 157 13.48 5.17 -15.26
CA ASP A 157 12.87 6.45 -15.65
C ASP A 157 12.68 7.43 -14.48
N GLY A 158 13.69 7.51 -13.61
CA GLY A 158 13.65 8.41 -12.45
C GLY A 158 12.79 7.91 -11.28
N LYS A 159 12.12 6.76 -11.41
CA LYS A 159 11.10 6.27 -10.46
C LYS A 159 11.42 4.87 -9.94
N LEU A 160 11.08 4.65 -8.67
CA LEU A 160 11.09 3.32 -8.06
C LEU A 160 9.99 2.45 -8.69
N GLN A 161 10.30 1.17 -8.93
CA GLN A 161 9.40 0.22 -9.56
C GLN A 161 8.64 -0.64 -8.54
N GLY A 162 9.15 -0.71 -7.30
CA GLY A 162 8.49 -1.38 -6.17
C GLY A 162 8.85 -2.86 -6.02
N ASP A 163 9.71 -3.39 -6.87
CA ASP A 163 10.38 -4.67 -6.71
C ASP A 163 11.73 -4.52 -5.97
N TYR A 164 12.18 -5.62 -5.39
CA TYR A 164 13.45 -5.72 -4.68
C TYR A 164 14.40 -6.62 -5.46
N TRP A 165 15.69 -6.31 -5.41
CA TRP A 165 16.70 -7.25 -5.89
C TRP A 165 16.59 -8.56 -5.10
N SER A 166 16.69 -9.68 -5.80
CA SER A 166 16.51 -10.99 -5.17
C SER A 166 17.21 -12.11 -5.91
N ILE A 167 17.50 -13.19 -5.18
CA ILE A 167 18.07 -14.43 -5.71
C ILE A 167 16.97 -15.49 -5.74
N ARG A 168 16.85 -16.21 -6.86
CA ARG A 168 15.98 -17.39 -6.92
C ARG A 168 16.71 -18.62 -6.38
N GLU A 169 16.13 -19.25 -5.38
CA GLU A 169 16.56 -20.53 -4.81
C GLU A 169 15.53 -21.61 -5.19
N GLY A 170 15.88 -22.44 -6.20
CA GLY A 170 14.98 -23.47 -6.73
C GLY A 170 13.74 -22.90 -7.45
N PHE A 171 12.66 -23.70 -7.51
CA PHE A 171 11.46 -23.36 -8.28
C PHE A 171 10.49 -22.38 -7.57
N LYS A 172 10.61 -22.20 -6.25
CA LYS A 172 9.64 -21.42 -5.46
C LYS A 172 10.26 -20.34 -4.60
N ASN A 173 11.49 -20.47 -4.10
CA ASN A 173 11.99 -19.57 -3.07
C ASN A 173 12.72 -18.37 -3.68
N THR A 174 12.46 -17.20 -3.12
CA THR A 174 13.12 -15.95 -3.46
C THR A 174 13.79 -15.39 -2.21
N ILE A 175 15.09 -15.11 -2.28
CA ILE A 175 15.86 -14.55 -1.17
C ILE A 175 16.09 -13.06 -1.43
N ILE A 176 15.71 -12.22 -0.48
CA ILE A 176 15.88 -10.76 -0.56
C ILE A 176 16.91 -10.33 0.48
N PRO A 177 18.03 -9.70 0.09
CA PRO A 177 19.01 -9.22 1.03
C PRO A 177 18.60 -7.87 1.65
N LEU A 178 18.71 -7.77 2.97
CA LEU A 178 18.59 -6.55 3.74
C LEU A 178 19.93 -6.25 4.43
N PHE A 179 20.45 -5.04 4.26
CA PHE A 179 21.79 -4.67 4.73
C PHE A 179 21.71 -3.73 5.91
N ILE A 180 22.48 -3.95 6.98
CA ILE A 180 22.52 -2.99 8.09
C ILE A 180 23.25 -1.70 7.68
N SER A 181 24.28 -1.84 6.85
CA SER A 181 25.14 -0.74 6.41
C SER A 181 24.80 -0.28 5.00
N LYS A 182 24.64 1.04 4.82
CA LYS A 182 24.49 1.66 3.50
C LYS A 182 25.69 1.38 2.60
N ASN A 183 26.89 1.42 3.17
CA ASN A 183 28.13 1.21 2.42
C ASN A 183 28.24 -0.22 1.91
N ASP A 184 27.77 -1.19 2.70
CA ASP A 184 27.71 -2.59 2.30
C ASP A 184 26.67 -2.81 1.21
N ALA A 185 25.48 -2.20 1.33
CA ALA A 185 24.47 -2.23 0.27
C ALA A 185 24.98 -1.61 -1.05
N MET A 186 25.70 -0.49 -0.96
CA MET A 186 26.30 0.17 -2.12
C MET A 186 27.41 -0.68 -2.76
N SER A 187 28.26 -1.30 -1.94
CA SER A 187 29.31 -2.21 -2.40
C SER A 187 28.72 -3.46 -3.07
N PHE A 188 27.66 -4.02 -2.47
CA PHE A 188 26.90 -5.13 -3.05
C PHE A 188 26.29 -4.72 -4.39
N LEU A 189 25.68 -3.53 -4.49
CA LEU A 189 25.14 -3.01 -5.75
C LEU A 189 26.20 -2.93 -6.86
N GLN A 190 27.45 -2.56 -6.54
CA GLN A 190 28.52 -2.56 -7.55
C GLN A 190 28.91 -3.96 -8.02
N SER A 191 28.64 -5.00 -7.23
CA SER A 191 28.99 -6.40 -7.54
C SER A 191 27.95 -7.13 -8.40
N ILE A 192 26.72 -6.61 -8.53
CA ILE A 192 25.66 -7.27 -9.31
C ILE A 192 25.68 -6.87 -10.79
N ARG A 193 25.29 -7.79 -11.69
CA ARG A 193 25.39 -7.61 -13.15
C ARG A 193 24.48 -6.51 -13.69
N ASP A 194 23.28 -6.38 -13.15
CA ASP A 194 22.23 -5.48 -13.61
C ASP A 194 22.02 -4.28 -12.70
N LYS A 195 23.12 -3.81 -12.08
CA LYS A 195 23.14 -2.71 -11.11
C LYS A 195 22.40 -1.44 -11.55
N GLU A 196 22.42 -1.11 -12.85
CA GLU A 196 21.74 0.08 -13.39
C GLU A 196 20.20 0.04 -13.22
N LYS A 197 19.63 -1.16 -13.02
CA LYS A 197 18.20 -1.35 -12.75
C LYS A 197 17.84 -1.17 -11.28
N PHE A 198 18.82 -0.96 -10.39
CA PHE A 198 18.61 -0.95 -8.96
C PHE A 198 19.24 0.27 -8.30
N VAL A 199 18.65 0.68 -7.19
CA VAL A 199 19.18 1.76 -6.35
C VAL A 199 19.09 1.36 -4.88
N VAL A 200 20.08 1.77 -4.09
CA VAL A 200 20.07 1.57 -2.64
C VAL A 200 19.10 2.56 -1.98
N ARG A 201 18.20 2.03 -1.15
CA ARG A 201 17.25 2.83 -0.35
C ARG A 201 17.21 2.31 1.08
N GLY A 202 17.01 3.23 2.02
CA GLY A 202 16.74 2.87 3.41
C GLY A 202 15.34 2.27 3.54
N LEU A 203 15.20 1.34 4.47
CA LEU A 203 13.94 0.70 4.86
C LEU A 203 13.58 1.14 6.28
N PRO A 204 12.87 2.28 6.42
CA PRO A 204 12.32 2.68 7.71
C PRO A 204 11.28 1.66 8.21
N GLN A 205 11.00 1.70 9.52
CA GLN A 205 10.10 0.78 10.23
C GLN A 205 8.79 0.48 9.49
N HIS A 206 8.15 1.50 8.92
CA HIS A 206 6.90 1.33 8.17
C HIS A 206 7.10 0.62 6.82
N SER A 207 8.18 0.93 6.10
CA SER A 207 8.53 0.28 4.84
C SER A 207 8.92 -1.18 5.07
N LEU A 208 9.65 -1.46 6.16
CA LEU A 208 9.96 -2.82 6.59
C LEU A 208 8.67 -3.59 6.93
N ASN A 209 7.79 -3.03 7.76
CA ASN A 209 6.53 -3.67 8.12
C ASN A 209 5.67 -3.99 6.88
N PHE A 210 5.54 -3.03 5.97
CA PHE A 210 4.82 -3.23 4.71
C PHE A 210 5.48 -4.30 3.83
N PHE A 211 6.80 -4.24 3.66
CA PHE A 211 7.57 -5.24 2.91
C PHE A 211 7.30 -6.65 3.45
N LEU A 212 7.46 -6.85 4.75
CA LEU A 212 7.24 -8.14 5.40
C LEU A 212 5.80 -8.65 5.22
N LYS A 213 4.79 -7.80 5.46
CA LYS A 213 3.38 -8.17 5.23
C LYS A 213 3.07 -8.50 3.76
N SER A 214 3.72 -7.81 2.81
CA SER A 214 3.56 -8.12 1.38
C SER A 214 4.11 -9.50 1.00
N THR A 215 5.16 -9.97 1.70
CA THR A 215 5.70 -11.32 1.46
C THR A 215 4.79 -12.43 1.94
N ILE A 216 3.99 -12.20 3.00
CA ILE A 216 2.98 -13.15 3.48
C ILE A 216 1.88 -13.34 2.42
N ILE A 217 1.44 -12.25 1.79
CA ILE A 217 0.44 -12.28 0.71
C ILE A 217 0.95 -13.11 -0.49
N ALA A 218 2.27 -13.19 -0.69
CA ALA A 218 2.91 -14.02 -1.72
C ALA A 218 3.02 -15.52 -1.35
N LYS A 219 2.29 -16.02 -0.34
CA LYS A 219 2.25 -17.43 0.12
C LYS A 219 3.60 -17.98 0.60
N GLY A 220 4.41 -17.19 1.29
CA GLY A 220 5.58 -17.69 2.03
C GLY A 220 6.76 -18.16 1.16
N CYS A 221 6.79 -17.80 -0.13
CA CYS A 221 7.88 -18.13 -1.05
C CYS A 221 9.08 -17.16 -0.96
N VAL A 222 9.17 -16.36 0.11
CA VAL A 222 10.19 -15.32 0.29
C VAL A 222 10.94 -15.56 1.59
N LYS A 223 12.26 -15.56 1.50
CA LYS A 223 13.19 -15.56 2.64
C LYS A 223 13.97 -14.24 2.63
N ILE A 224 14.41 -13.81 3.80
CA ILE A 224 15.17 -12.57 3.95
C ILE A 224 16.58 -12.92 4.42
N SER A 225 17.58 -12.47 3.67
CA SER A 225 18.98 -12.56 4.09
C SER A 225 19.37 -11.26 4.78
N VAL A 226 19.49 -11.27 6.10
CA VAL A 226 20.00 -10.11 6.84
C VAL A 226 21.52 -10.13 6.75
N MET A 227 22.05 -9.18 5.98
CA MET A 227 23.48 -8.98 5.72
C MET A 227 24.06 -8.12 6.84
N LEU A 228 24.77 -8.79 7.75
CA LEU A 228 25.35 -8.18 8.96
C LEU A 228 26.73 -7.58 8.70
N PHE A 229 27.47 -8.16 7.76
CA PHE A 229 28.85 -7.80 7.46
C PHE A 229 29.02 -7.63 5.95
N GLY A 230 30.07 -6.90 5.59
CA GLY A 230 30.54 -6.80 4.22
C GLY A 230 31.00 -8.14 3.65
N MET A 231 31.55 -8.10 2.43
CA MET A 231 32.10 -9.27 1.76
C MET A 231 33.20 -9.94 2.61
N ASP A 232 33.13 -11.25 2.79
CA ASP A 232 34.12 -12.02 3.55
C ASP A 232 35.39 -12.30 2.73
N ASN A 233 36.37 -12.95 3.36
CA ASN A 233 37.66 -13.27 2.75
C ASN A 233 37.55 -14.24 1.55
N GLU A 234 36.41 -14.90 1.36
CA GLU A 234 36.12 -15.77 0.23
C GLU A 234 35.35 -15.06 -0.89
N GLY A 235 35.10 -13.75 -0.76
CA GLY A 235 34.32 -12.98 -1.72
C GLY A 235 32.82 -13.21 -1.62
N LYS A 236 32.33 -13.85 -0.54
CA LYS A 236 30.91 -14.09 -0.32
C LYS A 236 30.31 -13.00 0.54
N TRP A 237 29.01 -12.82 0.43
CA TRP A 237 28.26 -11.91 1.28
C TRP A 237 27.50 -12.72 2.34
N PRO A 238 28.07 -12.92 3.54
CA PRO A 238 27.45 -13.72 4.57
C PRO A 238 26.22 -13.00 5.13
N GLY A 239 25.08 -13.71 5.14
CA GLY A 239 23.85 -13.22 5.72
C GLY A 239 23.13 -14.31 6.50
N THR A 240 22.38 -13.91 7.53
CA THR A 240 21.49 -14.81 8.24
C THR A 240 20.16 -14.88 7.51
N ILE A 241 19.77 -16.08 7.11
CA ILE A 241 18.46 -16.31 6.48
C ILE A 241 17.39 -16.37 7.57
N LEU A 242 16.41 -15.48 7.48
CA LEU A 242 15.26 -15.38 8.38
C LEU A 242 13.96 -15.43 7.57
N THR A 243 12.88 -15.89 8.20
CA THR A 243 11.53 -15.71 7.64
C THR A 243 11.07 -14.26 7.82
N PRO A 244 10.10 -13.80 7.00
CA PRO A 244 9.49 -12.48 7.20
C PRO A 244 8.94 -12.26 8.60
N GLU A 245 8.35 -13.28 9.20
CA GLU A 245 7.85 -13.27 10.58
C GLU A 245 8.97 -13.06 11.60
N GLU A 246 10.11 -13.75 11.43
CA GLU A 246 11.27 -13.60 12.31
C GLU A 246 11.90 -12.21 12.21
N VAL A 247 11.97 -11.65 10.99
CA VAL A 247 12.42 -10.27 10.80
C VAL A 247 11.44 -9.28 11.44
N GLY A 248 10.14 -9.50 11.27
CA GLY A 248 9.09 -8.68 11.88
C GLY A 248 9.18 -8.67 13.40
N ALA A 249 9.24 -9.84 14.02
CA ALA A 249 9.31 -9.99 15.46
C ALA A 249 10.57 -9.36 16.09
N ARG A 250 11.69 -9.33 15.34
CA ARG A 250 12.98 -8.82 15.86
C ARG A 250 13.20 -7.33 15.58
N PHE A 251 12.71 -6.83 14.47
CA PHE A 251 13.10 -5.52 13.95
C PHE A 251 11.95 -4.53 13.79
N LEU A 252 10.70 -4.89 14.14
CA LEU A 252 9.58 -3.96 14.18
C LEU A 252 9.23 -3.51 15.60
N ASN A 253 8.97 -2.20 15.77
CA ASN A 253 8.63 -1.60 17.07
C ASN A 253 7.19 -1.89 17.54
N SER A 254 6.30 -2.28 16.62
CA SER A 254 4.90 -2.64 16.90
C SER A 254 4.69 -4.11 16.54
N GLY A 255 3.85 -4.83 17.28
CA GLY A 255 3.54 -6.24 17.03
C GLY A 255 3.29 -6.53 15.54
N TYR A 256 4.00 -7.53 15.04
CA TYR A 256 3.95 -7.98 13.65
C TYR A 256 2.60 -8.60 13.31
#